data_AF-A0A672N958-F1
#
_entry.id   AF-A0A672N958-F1
#
_cell.length_a   1.000
_cell.length_b   1.000
_cell.length_c   1.000
_cell.angle_alpha   90.00
_cell.angle_beta   90.00
_cell.angle_gamma   90.00
#
_symmetry.space_group_name_H-M   'P 1'
#
loop_
_entity.id
_entity.type
_entity.pdbx_description
1 polymer ?
#
loop_
_entity_poly.entity_id
_entity_poly.type
_entity_poly.pdbx_seq_one_letter_code
_entity_poly.pdbx_strand_id
1 'polypeptide(L)'
;MKRDVRILLLGEPKVGKTSLIMSLVGEEFPELVPLRAEEITIPADVTPEKVPTHIVDYSVTEQSDEVLREEIVKANVVCVVYDVTQEETIDKIRTKWIPLVNGGAEKGSKIPIILVGNKSDLRSGSSMESILPIMNQFSEIETCVECSAKNLKNISELFYYAQKAVLHPTAPLYDPEDKQLKLQCVRALSRIFSISDQDNDHILSDAELNCFQKLCFGNPLAPQALEDVKTVVWKNTSDGVQDNGLTLNGFLFLNTLFIQRGRHETTWTILRKFGYDDTLDLTDDYLYPPLRVSVGCSTELNHLGHQFLQKLFDKYDEDKDSALSPAELKNLFSVLPYMPWGPEVYSNVSLSDDNYISQHGYFCQWMLSAYLDVHRCLEHLGYLGYPILMERESQTSAVTVTREKSFDLEKRQTQRTVFLCKVIGPRGTGKTDFLQAFLQNERDPGPPTIYAINTVSVANQDKYLILEEVDVETEFLKTADAACDVACLMYDVSDPDSFNYCASIYKQHYMDRGIPCVVVGSKADLIEAKQHHGMSPSEFCYKHRLPSPLHFSTLLTHTHTHIYSKLTWAAMYPHLNGSDMSSTSFWLRVTLGATIAAMLGFALYRAFSRHK
;
A
#
# COMPACT_ATOMS: atom_id res chain seq x y z
N MET A 1 -5.74 -13.71 8.76
CA MET A 1 -5.99 -15.16 8.88
C MET A 1 -6.53 -15.48 10.26
N LYS A 2 -7.50 -16.41 10.36
CA LYS A 2 -8.01 -16.89 11.65
C LYS A 2 -6.89 -17.54 12.47
N ARG A 3 -6.95 -17.36 13.79
CA ARG A 3 -5.93 -17.83 14.74
C ARG A 3 -6.14 -19.27 15.18
N ASP A 4 -7.35 -19.78 15.01
CA ASP A 4 -7.80 -21.12 15.37
C ASP A 4 -9.02 -21.52 14.52
N VAL A 5 -9.28 -22.82 14.42
CA VAL A 5 -10.44 -23.38 13.72
C VAL A 5 -11.22 -24.30 14.65
N ARG A 6 -12.52 -24.04 14.87
CA ARG A 6 -13.42 -24.91 15.63
C ARG A 6 -14.33 -25.72 14.69
N ILE A 7 -14.18 -27.04 14.73
CA ILE A 7 -14.95 -28.04 13.99
C ILE A 7 -15.98 -28.67 14.92
N LEU A 8 -17.26 -28.56 14.57
CA LEU A 8 -18.36 -29.19 15.32
C LEU A 8 -18.90 -30.41 14.56
N LEU A 9 -18.96 -31.57 15.23
CA LEU A 9 -19.58 -32.78 14.65
C LEU A 9 -21.03 -32.89 15.09
N LEU A 10 -21.95 -32.90 14.12
CA LEU A 10 -23.39 -33.09 14.30
C LEU A 10 -23.88 -34.34 13.57
N GLY A 11 -25.06 -34.84 13.92
CA GLY A 11 -25.64 -36.04 13.30
C GLY A 11 -26.44 -36.88 14.28
N GLU A 12 -27.22 -37.83 13.76
CA GLU A 12 -28.08 -38.69 14.58
C GLU A 12 -27.28 -39.56 15.57
N PRO A 13 -27.91 -40.09 16.63
CA PRO A 13 -27.26 -41.02 17.54
C PRO A 13 -26.70 -42.25 16.79
N LYS A 14 -25.55 -42.77 17.23
CA LYS A 14 -24.91 -43.99 16.70
C LYS A 14 -24.42 -43.95 15.23
N VAL A 15 -24.39 -42.78 14.59
CA VAL A 15 -23.75 -42.60 13.27
C VAL A 15 -22.20 -42.65 13.32
N GLY A 16 -21.61 -42.56 14.53
CA GLY A 16 -20.17 -42.75 14.76
C GLY A 16 -19.34 -41.47 14.83
N LYS A 17 -19.92 -40.35 15.27
CA LYS A 17 -19.22 -39.06 15.51
C LYS A 17 -18.03 -39.23 16.48
N THR A 18 -18.31 -39.72 17.68
CA THR A 18 -17.31 -39.99 18.72
C THR A 18 -16.22 -40.97 18.25
N SER A 19 -16.60 -41.99 17.47
CA SER A 19 -15.65 -42.94 16.89
C SER A 19 -14.69 -42.28 15.91
N LEU A 20 -15.16 -41.36 15.05
CA LEU A 20 -14.29 -40.61 14.13
C LEU A 20 -13.25 -39.77 14.89
N ILE A 21 -13.67 -39.10 15.96
CA ILE A 21 -12.81 -38.26 16.80
C ILE A 21 -11.75 -39.12 17.52
N MET A 22 -12.20 -40.19 18.19
CA MET A 22 -11.29 -41.05 18.93
C MET A 22 -10.32 -41.82 18.02
N SER A 23 -10.76 -42.22 16.83
CA SER A 23 -9.89 -42.87 15.84
C SER A 23 -8.88 -41.92 15.21
N LEU A 24 -9.17 -40.62 15.13
CA LEU A 24 -8.17 -39.63 14.73
C LEU A 24 -7.04 -39.53 15.76
N VAL A 25 -7.38 -39.53 17.06
CA VAL A 25 -6.41 -39.30 18.14
C VAL A 25 -5.66 -40.57 18.54
N GLY A 26 -6.36 -41.70 18.58
CA GLY A 26 -5.78 -42.99 18.98
C GLY A 26 -5.12 -43.76 17.84
N GLU A 27 -5.30 -43.34 16.57
CA GLU A 27 -4.88 -44.08 15.37
C GLU A 27 -5.37 -45.54 15.33
N GLU A 28 -6.44 -45.85 16.06
CA GLU A 28 -7.07 -47.17 16.12
C GLU A 28 -8.59 -47.05 16.32
N PHE A 29 -9.33 -48.13 16.04
CA PHE A 29 -10.76 -48.15 16.31
C PHE A 29 -11.00 -48.49 17.80
N PRO A 30 -11.71 -47.64 18.55
CA PRO A 30 -11.91 -47.87 19.97
C PRO A 30 -12.84 -49.05 20.27
N GLU A 31 -12.44 -49.90 21.21
CA GLU A 31 -13.27 -51.02 21.69
C GLU A 31 -14.52 -50.53 22.44
N LEU A 32 -14.37 -49.42 23.19
CA LEU A 32 -15.43 -48.79 23.96
C LEU A 32 -15.57 -47.33 23.52
N VAL A 33 -16.77 -46.98 23.04
CA VAL A 33 -17.09 -45.63 22.58
C VAL A 33 -18.00 -44.96 23.61
N PRO A 34 -17.57 -43.86 24.26
CA PRO A 34 -18.42 -43.10 25.16
C PRO A 34 -19.56 -42.40 24.39
N LEU A 35 -20.52 -41.82 25.13
CA LEU A 35 -21.63 -41.09 24.51
C LEU A 35 -21.20 -39.77 23.86
N ARG A 36 -20.06 -39.23 24.28
CA ARG A 36 -19.45 -37.98 23.79
C ARG A 36 -17.95 -38.00 24.06
N ALA A 37 -17.15 -37.50 23.12
CA ALA A 37 -15.73 -37.22 23.36
C ALA A 37 -15.56 -35.87 24.09
N GLU A 38 -14.52 -35.75 24.91
CA GLU A 38 -14.08 -34.44 25.38
C GLU A 38 -13.57 -33.59 24.20
N GLU A 39 -13.60 -32.26 24.37
CA GLU A 39 -13.09 -31.36 23.33
C GLU A 39 -11.60 -31.61 23.09
N ILE A 40 -11.23 -31.86 21.84
CA ILE A 40 -9.86 -32.17 21.44
C ILE A 40 -9.27 -30.96 20.75
N THR A 41 -8.03 -30.61 21.11
CA THR A 41 -7.26 -29.56 20.43
C THR A 41 -6.07 -30.18 19.72
N ILE A 42 -6.04 -30.09 18.40
CA ILE A 42 -4.88 -30.44 17.58
C ILE A 42 -3.96 -29.22 17.52
N PRO A 43 -2.72 -29.32 18.02
CA PRO A 43 -1.77 -28.21 17.98
C PRO A 43 -1.42 -27.79 16.55
N ALA A 44 -1.10 -26.51 16.35
CA ALA A 44 -0.70 -25.95 15.06
C ALA A 44 0.40 -26.77 14.38
N ASP A 45 1.43 -27.19 15.13
CA ASP A 45 2.60 -27.91 14.61
C ASP A 45 2.28 -29.27 13.98
N VAL A 46 1.10 -29.83 14.27
CA VAL A 46 0.63 -31.12 13.76
C VAL A 46 -0.31 -30.93 12.55
N THR A 47 -0.90 -29.74 12.40
CA THR A 47 -1.81 -29.45 11.28
C THR A 47 -1.05 -29.00 10.03
N PRO A 48 -1.48 -29.41 8.81
CA PRO A 48 -0.85 -28.98 7.56
C PRO A 48 -0.82 -27.45 7.39
N GLU A 49 -1.87 -26.77 7.84
CA GLU A 49 -2.06 -25.33 7.70
C GLU A 49 -1.41 -24.52 8.84
N LYS A 50 -0.78 -25.19 9.82
CA LYS A 50 -0.18 -24.57 11.01
C LYS A 50 -1.14 -23.71 11.83
N VAL A 51 -2.40 -24.13 11.91
CA VAL A 51 -3.47 -23.48 12.69
C VAL A 51 -4.02 -24.46 13.71
N PRO A 52 -4.10 -24.10 15.01
CA PRO A 52 -4.73 -24.94 16.01
C PRO A 52 -6.18 -25.29 15.64
N THR A 53 -6.56 -26.56 15.78
CA THR A 53 -7.90 -27.03 15.42
C THR A 53 -8.59 -27.67 16.63
N HIS A 54 -9.74 -27.11 17.02
CA HIS A 54 -10.61 -27.61 18.07
C HIS A 54 -11.68 -28.51 17.48
N ILE A 55 -11.83 -29.73 17.97
CA ILE A 55 -12.83 -30.70 17.52
C ILE A 55 -13.82 -30.94 18.65
N VAL A 56 -15.09 -30.71 18.35
CA VAL A 56 -16.20 -30.74 19.32
C VAL A 56 -17.19 -31.82 18.93
N ASP A 57 -17.46 -32.73 19.85
CA ASP A 57 -18.49 -33.77 19.71
C ASP A 57 -19.80 -33.30 20.36
N TYR A 58 -20.88 -33.28 19.59
CA TYR A 58 -22.22 -33.03 20.13
C TYR A 58 -22.98 -34.34 20.36
N SER A 59 -23.52 -34.50 21.57
CA SER A 59 -24.36 -35.64 21.92
C SER A 59 -25.76 -35.21 22.37
N VAL A 60 -26.77 -35.58 21.58
CA VAL A 60 -28.20 -35.34 21.90
C VAL A 60 -28.61 -35.96 23.24
N THR A 61 -27.90 -37.00 23.69
CA THR A 61 -28.19 -37.70 24.96
C THR A 61 -27.66 -36.94 26.18
N GLU A 62 -26.54 -36.23 26.04
CA GLU A 62 -25.87 -35.54 27.17
C GLU A 62 -26.10 -34.03 27.18
N GLN A 63 -26.42 -33.42 26.03
CA GLN A 63 -26.50 -31.97 25.87
C GLN A 63 -27.90 -31.54 25.40
N SER A 64 -28.34 -30.36 25.83
CA SER A 64 -29.63 -29.78 25.44
C SER A 64 -29.55 -29.03 24.12
N ASP A 65 -30.71 -28.77 23.51
CA ASP A 65 -30.82 -27.96 22.29
C ASP A 65 -30.31 -26.52 22.46
N GLU A 66 -30.29 -25.99 23.68
CA GLU A 66 -29.68 -24.69 23.98
C GLU A 66 -28.16 -24.73 23.81
N VAL A 67 -27.51 -25.75 24.38
CA VAL A 67 -26.06 -25.99 24.22
C VAL A 67 -25.71 -26.24 22.75
N LEU A 68 -26.55 -26.96 22.00
CA LEU A 68 -26.36 -27.15 20.56
C LEU A 68 -26.28 -25.81 19.82
N ARG A 69 -27.21 -24.88 20.09
CA ARG A 69 -27.23 -23.56 19.45
C ARG A 69 -25.98 -22.76 19.82
N GLU A 70 -25.54 -22.82 21.07
CA GLU A 70 -24.30 -22.16 21.51
C GLU A 70 -23.06 -22.72 20.77
N GLU A 71 -22.97 -24.04 20.63
CA GLU A 71 -21.84 -24.67 19.92
C GLU A 71 -21.88 -24.38 18.41
N ILE A 72 -23.06 -24.32 17.79
CA ILE A 72 -23.20 -23.89 16.38
C ILE A 72 -22.70 -22.46 16.21
N VAL A 73 -23.06 -21.53 17.10
CA VAL A 73 -22.62 -20.13 17.02
C VAL A 73 -21.09 -19.99 17.15
N LYS A 74 -20.46 -20.84 17.96
CA LYS A 74 -18.99 -20.86 18.12
C LYS A 74 -18.27 -21.59 16.97
N ALA A 75 -18.95 -22.46 16.23
CA ALA A 75 -18.33 -23.28 15.21
C ALA A 75 -17.86 -22.43 14.02
N ASN A 76 -16.68 -22.76 13.48
CA ASN A 76 -16.24 -22.20 12.21
C ASN A 76 -16.63 -23.08 11.01
N VAL A 77 -16.82 -24.37 11.23
CA VAL A 77 -17.29 -25.36 10.26
C VAL A 77 -18.05 -26.45 10.98
N VAL A 78 -19.08 -26.99 10.33
CA VAL A 78 -19.90 -28.08 10.87
C VAL A 78 -19.76 -29.32 10.00
N CYS A 79 -19.38 -30.44 10.62
CA CYS A 79 -19.36 -31.75 10.00
C CYS A 79 -20.65 -32.49 10.33
N VAL A 80 -21.54 -32.68 9.35
CA VAL A 80 -22.78 -33.43 9.52
C VAL A 80 -22.54 -34.89 9.15
N VAL A 81 -22.51 -35.74 10.17
CA VAL A 81 -22.22 -37.17 10.05
C VAL A 81 -23.50 -37.98 9.90
N TYR A 82 -23.52 -38.84 8.88
CA TYR A 82 -24.59 -39.80 8.62
C TYR A 82 -24.01 -41.20 8.46
N ASP A 83 -24.88 -42.21 8.58
CA ASP A 83 -24.52 -43.61 8.39
C ASP A 83 -24.87 -44.01 6.96
N VAL A 84 -23.86 -44.41 6.16
CA VAL A 84 -24.06 -44.75 4.74
C VAL A 84 -24.98 -45.95 4.51
N THR A 85 -25.28 -46.72 5.58
CA THR A 85 -26.18 -47.89 5.55
C THR A 85 -27.63 -47.54 5.93
N GLN A 86 -27.88 -46.34 6.46
CA GLN A 86 -29.19 -45.94 7.00
C GLN A 86 -29.73 -44.70 6.29
N GLU A 87 -30.66 -44.90 5.37
CA GLU A 87 -31.27 -43.82 4.57
C GLU A 87 -31.98 -42.76 5.42
N GLU A 88 -32.59 -43.16 6.54
CA GLU A 88 -33.22 -42.24 7.50
C GLU A 88 -32.24 -41.17 8.02
N THR A 89 -30.96 -41.52 8.19
CA THR A 89 -29.95 -40.55 8.66
C THR A 89 -29.59 -39.52 7.60
N ILE A 90 -29.71 -39.88 6.33
CA ILE A 90 -29.50 -39.00 5.17
C ILE A 90 -30.66 -38.00 5.06
N ASP A 91 -31.90 -38.47 5.22
CA ASP A 91 -33.08 -37.60 5.22
C ASP A 91 -33.03 -36.53 6.33
N LYS A 92 -32.45 -36.86 7.49
CA LYS A 92 -32.27 -35.92 8.60
C LYS A 92 -31.27 -34.81 8.29
N ILE A 93 -30.34 -34.99 7.35
CA ILE A 93 -29.42 -33.94 6.92
C ILE A 93 -30.23 -32.76 6.38
N ARG A 94 -31.12 -33.04 5.42
CA ARG A 94 -31.95 -32.06 4.73
C ARG A 94 -33.06 -31.49 5.61
N THR A 95 -33.69 -32.34 6.44
CA THR A 95 -34.91 -31.97 7.19
C THR A 95 -34.63 -31.36 8.57
N LYS A 96 -33.46 -31.62 9.16
CA LYS A 96 -33.13 -31.22 10.53
C LYS A 96 -31.78 -30.51 10.62
N TRP A 97 -30.68 -31.17 10.27
CA TRP A 97 -29.35 -30.69 10.63
C TRP A 97 -28.92 -29.42 9.88
N ILE A 98 -29.06 -29.38 8.56
CA ILE A 98 -28.72 -28.17 7.78
C ILE A 98 -29.62 -26.97 8.18
N PRO A 99 -30.97 -27.11 8.26
CA PRO A 99 -31.82 -26.02 8.75
C PRO A 99 -31.44 -25.49 10.14
N LEU A 100 -31.03 -26.37 11.06
CA LEU A 100 -30.58 -25.99 12.39
C LEU A 100 -29.27 -25.19 12.36
N VAL A 101 -28.29 -25.62 11.57
CA VAL A 101 -27.00 -24.92 11.42
C VAL A 101 -27.20 -23.54 10.80
N ASN A 102 -28.08 -23.43 9.81
CA ASN A 102 -28.39 -22.15 9.17
C ASN A 102 -29.18 -21.18 10.06
N GLY A 103 -29.79 -21.65 11.16
CA GLY A 103 -30.44 -20.80 12.16
C GLY A 103 -31.58 -19.91 11.62
N GLY A 104 -32.14 -20.21 10.45
CA GLY A 104 -33.12 -19.34 9.76
C GLY A 104 -32.53 -18.07 9.14
N ALA A 105 -31.20 -17.92 9.09
CA ALA A 105 -30.53 -16.79 8.46
C ALA A 105 -30.60 -16.91 6.93
N GLU A 106 -31.51 -16.16 6.30
CA GLU A 106 -31.64 -16.14 4.83
C GLU A 106 -30.55 -15.29 4.15
N LYS A 107 -29.81 -14.42 4.88
CA LYS A 107 -28.93 -13.39 4.28
C LYS A 107 -27.65 -13.07 5.07
N GLY A 108 -26.92 -14.08 5.55
CA GLY A 108 -25.60 -13.91 6.20
C GLY A 108 -24.53 -14.86 5.64
N SER A 109 -23.27 -14.65 6.04
CA SER A 109 -22.18 -15.62 5.79
C SER A 109 -22.49 -16.91 6.54
N LYS A 110 -22.95 -17.93 5.81
CA LYS A 110 -23.32 -19.23 6.38
C LYS A 110 -22.08 -19.98 6.83
N ILE A 111 -22.20 -20.74 7.91
CA ILE A 111 -21.13 -21.62 8.38
C ILE A 111 -20.94 -22.72 7.33
N PRO A 112 -19.72 -22.97 6.82
CA PRO A 112 -19.47 -24.04 5.86
C PRO A 112 -19.82 -25.41 6.47
N ILE A 113 -20.40 -26.28 5.65
CA ILE A 113 -20.84 -27.62 6.04
C ILE A 113 -20.05 -28.67 5.26
N ILE A 114 -19.56 -29.69 5.97
CA ILE A 114 -18.96 -30.90 5.40
C ILE A 114 -19.90 -32.07 5.68
N LEU A 115 -20.31 -32.78 4.64
CA LEU A 115 -21.07 -34.02 4.83
C LEU A 115 -20.12 -35.19 5.06
N VAL A 116 -20.43 -36.05 6.03
CA VAL A 116 -19.56 -37.16 6.41
C VAL A 116 -20.34 -38.46 6.38
N GLY A 117 -20.12 -39.26 5.34
CA GLY A 117 -20.71 -40.59 5.21
C GLY A 117 -19.87 -41.62 5.95
N ASN A 118 -20.21 -41.92 7.19
CA ASN A 118 -19.45 -42.86 8.01
C ASN A 118 -19.94 -44.31 7.86
N LYS A 119 -19.11 -45.27 8.31
CA LYS A 119 -19.31 -46.73 8.19
C LYS A 119 -19.26 -47.24 6.74
N SER A 120 -18.44 -46.62 5.91
CA SER A 120 -18.24 -47.06 4.52
C SER A 120 -17.73 -48.50 4.40
N ASP A 121 -17.20 -49.09 5.48
CA ASP A 121 -16.81 -50.50 5.55
C ASP A 121 -17.98 -51.48 5.47
N LEU A 122 -19.20 -51.03 5.75
CA LEU A 122 -20.41 -51.86 5.75
C LEU A 122 -21.17 -51.84 4.41
N ARG A 123 -20.73 -51.02 3.44
CA ARG A 123 -21.40 -50.87 2.15
C ARG A 123 -20.44 -51.09 0.98
N SER A 124 -20.86 -51.90 0.01
CA SER A 124 -20.15 -52.05 -1.26
C SER A 124 -20.67 -51.02 -2.28
N GLY A 125 -19.96 -49.90 -2.43
CA GLY A 125 -20.31 -48.80 -3.35
C GLY A 125 -20.49 -47.46 -2.62
N SER A 126 -20.54 -46.38 -3.39
CA SER A 126 -20.62 -45.02 -2.84
C SER A 126 -22.06 -44.57 -2.59
N SER A 127 -22.27 -43.84 -1.50
CA SER A 127 -23.51 -43.13 -1.15
C SER A 127 -23.66 -41.78 -1.87
N MET A 128 -22.72 -41.42 -2.75
CA MET A 128 -22.72 -40.13 -3.45
C MET A 128 -23.99 -39.86 -4.25
N GLU A 129 -24.61 -40.88 -4.87
CA GLU A 129 -25.85 -40.70 -5.64
C GLU A 129 -27.01 -40.11 -4.81
N SER A 130 -27.13 -40.51 -3.54
CA SER A 130 -28.14 -39.98 -2.62
C SER A 130 -27.80 -38.59 -2.07
N ILE A 131 -26.52 -38.22 -2.07
CA ILE A 131 -26.03 -36.96 -1.48
C ILE A 131 -25.96 -35.82 -2.50
N LEU A 132 -25.67 -36.13 -3.77
CA LEU A 132 -25.58 -35.13 -4.85
C LEU A 132 -26.79 -34.17 -4.91
N PRO A 133 -28.05 -34.63 -4.78
CA PRO A 133 -29.20 -33.72 -4.76
C PRO A 133 -29.20 -32.76 -3.57
N ILE A 134 -28.69 -33.20 -2.41
CA ILE A 134 -28.60 -32.38 -1.19
C ILE A 134 -27.52 -31.32 -1.38
N MET A 135 -26.35 -31.70 -1.91
CA MET A 135 -25.26 -30.76 -2.24
C MET A 135 -25.71 -29.67 -3.22
N ASN A 136 -26.47 -30.04 -4.25
CA ASN A 136 -26.98 -29.07 -5.22
C ASN A 136 -28.06 -28.14 -4.64
N GLN A 137 -28.70 -28.51 -3.55
CA GLN A 137 -29.74 -27.69 -2.92
C GLN A 137 -29.16 -26.69 -1.92
N PHE A 138 -28.06 -27.03 -1.25
CA PHE A 138 -27.49 -26.23 -0.17
C PHE A 138 -26.08 -25.79 -0.53
N SER A 139 -25.93 -24.54 -0.94
CA SER A 139 -24.67 -23.95 -1.39
C SER A 139 -23.59 -23.86 -0.29
N GLU A 140 -23.98 -23.92 0.98
CA GLU A 140 -23.05 -23.97 2.12
C GLU A 140 -22.33 -25.32 2.28
N ILE A 141 -22.76 -26.37 1.55
CA ILE A 141 -22.08 -27.66 1.57
C ILE A 141 -20.88 -27.59 0.64
N GLU A 142 -19.68 -27.57 1.22
CA GLU A 142 -18.43 -27.47 0.45
C GLU A 142 -18.04 -28.82 -0.16
N THR A 143 -18.18 -29.92 0.59
CA THR A 143 -17.82 -31.25 0.11
C THR A 143 -18.49 -32.38 0.93
N CYS A 144 -18.40 -33.59 0.41
CA CYS A 144 -18.80 -34.83 1.08
C CYS A 144 -17.61 -35.79 1.15
N VAL A 145 -17.36 -36.35 2.33
CA VAL A 145 -16.28 -37.31 2.58
C VAL A 145 -16.87 -38.61 3.10
N GLU A 146 -16.61 -39.72 2.42
CA GLU A 146 -16.97 -41.05 2.91
C GLU A 146 -15.85 -41.62 3.78
N CYS A 147 -16.16 -41.90 5.05
CA CYS A 147 -15.22 -42.34 6.06
C CYS A 147 -15.57 -43.74 6.59
N SER A 148 -14.56 -44.42 7.14
CA SER A 148 -14.77 -45.56 8.04
C SER A 148 -13.90 -45.37 9.27
N ALA A 149 -14.55 -45.03 10.39
CA ALA A 149 -13.87 -45.01 11.69
C ALA A 149 -13.19 -46.36 11.99
N LYS A 150 -13.83 -47.48 11.62
CA LYS A 150 -13.33 -48.84 11.87
C LYS A 150 -12.05 -49.16 11.12
N ASN A 151 -11.99 -48.80 9.84
CA ASN A 151 -10.85 -49.09 8.97
C ASN A 151 -9.88 -47.90 8.85
N LEU A 152 -10.06 -46.85 9.66
CA LEU A 152 -9.29 -45.60 9.61
C LEU A 152 -9.26 -44.94 8.22
N LYS A 153 -10.33 -45.12 7.45
CA LYS A 153 -10.42 -44.62 6.08
C LYS A 153 -10.92 -43.17 6.06
N ASN A 154 -10.18 -42.30 5.40
CA ASN A 154 -10.53 -40.89 5.13
C ASN A 154 -10.76 -40.04 6.39
N ILE A 155 -10.22 -40.44 7.56
CA ILE A 155 -10.42 -39.70 8.81
C ILE A 155 -9.61 -38.40 8.76
N SER A 156 -8.32 -38.46 8.43
CA SER A 156 -7.46 -37.28 8.33
C SER A 156 -7.95 -36.31 7.26
N GLU A 157 -8.40 -36.83 6.12
CA GLU A 157 -8.97 -36.09 5.01
C GLU A 157 -10.22 -35.29 5.42
N LEU A 158 -11.10 -35.89 6.24
CA LEU A 158 -12.28 -35.18 6.77
C LEU A 158 -11.89 -33.90 7.51
N PHE A 159 -10.99 -34.02 8.48
CA PHE A 159 -10.60 -32.87 9.29
C PHE A 159 -9.75 -31.87 8.50
N TYR A 160 -8.95 -32.35 7.54
CA TYR A 160 -8.24 -31.51 6.59
C TYR A 160 -9.21 -30.67 5.74
N TYR A 161 -10.23 -31.29 5.13
CA TYR A 161 -11.22 -30.55 4.33
C TYR A 161 -12.06 -29.59 5.16
N ALA A 162 -12.41 -29.96 6.39
CA ALA A 162 -13.11 -29.07 7.31
C ALA A 162 -12.26 -27.83 7.66
N GLN A 163 -10.97 -28.01 7.96
CA GLN A 163 -10.05 -26.90 8.20
C GLN A 163 -9.90 -26.02 6.95
N LYS A 164 -9.72 -26.64 5.78
CA LYS A 164 -9.56 -25.96 4.50
C LYS A 164 -10.78 -25.11 4.12
N ALA A 165 -12.00 -25.60 4.34
CA ALA A 165 -13.23 -24.85 4.05
C ALA A 165 -13.32 -23.53 4.83
N VAL A 166 -12.72 -23.46 6.02
CA VAL A 166 -12.65 -22.24 6.83
C VAL A 166 -11.51 -21.34 6.37
N LEU A 167 -10.35 -21.92 6.11
CA LEU A 167 -9.15 -21.17 5.79
C LEU A 167 -9.07 -20.74 4.33
N HIS A 168 -9.86 -21.30 3.44
CA HIS A 168 -9.83 -21.00 2.01
C HIS A 168 -11.26 -21.04 1.43
N PRO A 169 -12.17 -20.17 1.89
CA PRO A 169 -13.58 -20.26 1.52
C PRO A 169 -13.80 -20.09 0.02
N THR A 170 -14.63 -20.94 -0.59
CA THR A 170 -14.93 -20.87 -2.03
C THR A 170 -15.94 -19.75 -2.33
N ALA A 171 -16.86 -19.50 -1.40
CA ALA A 171 -17.99 -18.58 -1.54
C ALA A 171 -17.65 -17.15 -2.01
N PRO A 172 -16.61 -16.45 -1.55
CA PRO A 172 -16.28 -15.12 -2.06
C PRO A 172 -15.63 -15.14 -3.45
N LEU A 173 -15.02 -16.27 -3.86
CA LEU A 173 -14.27 -16.36 -5.11
C LEU A 173 -15.16 -16.65 -6.31
N TYR A 174 -16.10 -17.58 -6.15
CA TYR A 174 -16.75 -18.25 -7.28
C TYR A 174 -18.24 -18.41 -7.05
N ASP A 175 -19.00 -18.24 -8.14
CA ASP A 175 -20.43 -18.52 -8.19
C ASP A 175 -20.66 -19.90 -8.82
N PRO A 176 -21.14 -20.90 -8.04
CA PRO A 176 -21.38 -22.25 -8.55
C PRO A 176 -22.57 -22.32 -9.50
N GLU A 177 -23.54 -21.40 -9.43
CA GLU A 177 -24.73 -21.40 -10.29
C GLU A 177 -24.35 -20.91 -11.69
N ASP A 178 -23.70 -19.74 -11.76
CA ASP A 178 -23.26 -19.13 -13.03
C ASP A 178 -21.97 -19.76 -13.59
N LYS A 179 -21.28 -20.56 -12.77
CA LYS A 179 -19.98 -21.19 -13.05
C LYS A 179 -18.88 -20.18 -13.41
N GLN A 180 -18.86 -19.04 -12.73
CA GLN A 180 -17.93 -17.94 -13.00
C GLN A 180 -17.35 -17.36 -11.71
N LEU A 181 -16.21 -16.67 -11.83
CA LEU A 181 -15.65 -15.89 -10.73
C LEU A 181 -16.59 -14.74 -10.36
N LYS A 182 -16.72 -14.45 -9.06
CA LYS A 182 -17.45 -13.27 -8.60
C LYS A 182 -16.72 -11.99 -8.97
N LEU A 183 -17.47 -10.91 -9.15
CA LEU A 183 -16.93 -9.61 -9.61
C LEU A 183 -15.77 -9.09 -8.74
N GLN A 184 -15.86 -9.23 -7.41
CA GLN A 184 -14.79 -8.82 -6.50
C GLN A 184 -13.51 -9.64 -6.72
N CYS A 185 -13.65 -10.96 -6.94
CA CYS A 185 -12.51 -11.83 -7.22
C CYS A 185 -11.86 -11.49 -8.56
N VAL A 186 -12.67 -11.23 -9.59
CA VAL A 186 -12.18 -10.74 -10.89
C VAL A 186 -11.40 -9.44 -10.72
N ARG A 187 -11.94 -8.44 -10.01
CA ARG A 187 -11.24 -7.17 -9.76
C ARG A 187 -9.91 -7.37 -9.03
N ALA A 188 -9.90 -8.20 -8.00
CA ALA A 188 -8.69 -8.49 -7.23
C ALA A 188 -7.61 -9.15 -8.09
N LEU A 189 -7.99 -10.19 -8.86
CA LEU A 189 -7.09 -10.91 -9.77
C LEU A 189 -6.63 -10.04 -10.94
N SER A 190 -7.49 -9.16 -11.48
CA SER A 190 -7.12 -8.19 -12.52
C SER A 190 -6.06 -7.21 -12.01
N ARG A 191 -6.21 -6.68 -10.80
CA ARG A 191 -5.16 -5.85 -10.18
C ARG A 191 -3.84 -6.63 -10.03
N ILE A 192 -3.91 -7.88 -9.58
CA ILE A 192 -2.72 -8.73 -9.43
C ILE A 192 -2.04 -8.96 -10.78
N PHE A 193 -2.81 -9.22 -11.83
CA PHE A 193 -2.31 -9.34 -13.19
C PHE A 193 -1.60 -8.05 -13.62
N SER A 194 -2.25 -6.90 -13.49
CA SER A 194 -1.66 -5.59 -13.86
C SER A 194 -0.41 -5.24 -13.08
N ILE A 195 -0.26 -5.70 -11.83
CA ILE A 195 0.99 -5.53 -11.06
C ILE A 195 2.07 -6.50 -11.54
N SER A 196 1.69 -7.71 -11.94
CA SER A 196 2.63 -8.77 -12.33
C SER A 196 3.17 -8.61 -13.76
N ASP A 197 2.38 -7.98 -14.62
CA ASP A 197 2.77 -7.48 -15.94
C ASP A 197 3.74 -6.30 -15.71
N GLN A 198 5.03 -6.48 -16.02
CA GLN A 198 6.09 -5.52 -15.69
C GLN A 198 6.41 -4.57 -16.84
N ASP A 199 6.14 -4.98 -18.08
CA ASP A 199 6.38 -4.16 -19.28
C ASP A 199 5.10 -3.57 -19.89
N ASN A 200 3.93 -3.82 -19.27
CA ASN A 200 2.62 -3.29 -19.65
C ASN A 200 2.19 -3.68 -21.06
N ASP A 201 2.62 -4.84 -21.55
CA ASP A 201 2.24 -5.36 -22.86
C ASP A 201 0.90 -6.13 -22.85
N HIS A 202 0.24 -6.17 -21.69
CA HIS A 202 -1.05 -6.82 -21.42
C HIS A 202 -1.03 -8.36 -21.49
N ILE A 203 0.16 -8.96 -21.49
CA ILE A 203 0.37 -10.39 -21.34
C ILE A 203 1.33 -10.65 -20.16
N LEU A 204 1.34 -11.89 -19.66
CA LEU A 204 2.38 -12.35 -18.76
C LEU A 204 3.28 -13.30 -19.54
N SER A 205 4.46 -12.80 -19.88
CA SER A 205 5.53 -13.57 -20.50
C SER A 205 6.04 -14.69 -19.57
N ASP A 206 6.85 -15.62 -20.10
CA ASP A 206 7.46 -16.67 -19.28
C ASP A 206 8.33 -16.11 -18.15
N ALA A 207 9.00 -14.99 -18.39
CA ALA A 207 9.81 -14.35 -17.37
C ALA A 207 8.94 -13.86 -16.20
N GLU A 208 7.84 -13.16 -16.52
CA GLU A 208 6.92 -12.62 -15.53
C GLU A 208 6.14 -13.70 -14.81
N LEU A 209 5.68 -14.74 -15.51
CA LEU A 209 5.03 -15.89 -14.91
C LEU A 209 5.97 -16.62 -13.94
N ASN A 210 7.24 -16.78 -14.29
CA ASN A 210 8.22 -17.39 -13.40
C ASN A 210 8.48 -16.53 -12.16
N CYS A 211 8.60 -15.20 -12.32
CA CYS A 211 8.70 -14.27 -11.20
C CYS A 211 7.48 -14.32 -10.29
N PHE A 212 6.28 -14.27 -10.88
CA PHE A 212 4.99 -14.39 -10.18
C PHE A 212 4.88 -15.70 -9.39
N GLN A 213 5.26 -16.83 -10.00
CA GLN A 213 5.23 -18.13 -9.36
C GLN A 213 6.23 -18.25 -8.22
N LYS A 214 7.46 -17.77 -8.41
CA LYS A 214 8.47 -17.72 -7.36
C LYS A 214 8.00 -16.88 -6.18
N LEU A 215 7.38 -15.74 -6.47
CA LEU A 215 6.83 -14.83 -5.47
C LEU A 215 5.69 -15.48 -4.65
N CYS A 216 4.74 -16.14 -5.31
CA CYS A 216 3.55 -16.70 -4.67
C CYS A 216 3.79 -18.08 -4.04
N PHE A 217 4.58 -18.93 -4.69
CA PHE A 217 4.73 -20.36 -4.37
C PHE A 217 6.17 -20.77 -4.03
N GLY A 218 7.12 -19.84 -4.05
CA GLY A 218 8.53 -20.06 -3.70
C GLY A 218 9.39 -20.65 -4.81
N ASN A 219 8.79 -21.31 -5.82
CA ASN A 219 9.53 -21.91 -6.94
C ASN A 219 8.77 -21.69 -8.27
N PRO A 220 9.50 -21.46 -9.39
CA PRO A 220 8.90 -21.43 -10.72
C PRO A 220 8.53 -22.83 -11.20
N LEU A 221 7.60 -22.91 -12.15
CA LEU A 221 7.30 -24.15 -12.86
C LEU A 221 8.44 -24.54 -13.81
N ALA A 222 8.55 -25.83 -14.08
CA ALA A 222 9.41 -26.30 -15.17
C ALA A 222 8.88 -25.77 -16.51
N PRO A 223 9.74 -25.41 -17.49
CA PRO A 223 9.30 -24.83 -18.76
C PRO A 223 8.24 -25.66 -19.49
N GLN A 224 8.39 -27.00 -19.51
CA GLN A 224 7.40 -27.89 -20.11
C GLN A 224 6.03 -27.82 -19.40
N ALA A 225 6.03 -27.76 -18.06
CA ALA A 225 4.79 -27.66 -17.30
C ALA A 225 4.08 -26.32 -17.55
N LEU A 226 4.83 -25.24 -17.79
CA LEU A 226 4.28 -23.95 -18.13
C LEU A 226 3.64 -23.97 -19.52
N GLU A 227 4.28 -24.60 -20.50
CA GLU A 227 3.71 -24.80 -21.84
C GLU A 227 2.44 -25.68 -21.80
N ASP A 228 2.43 -26.72 -20.95
CA ASP A 228 1.23 -27.55 -20.75
C ASP A 228 0.07 -26.72 -20.19
N VAL A 229 0.35 -25.81 -19.24
CA VAL A 229 -0.64 -24.87 -18.70
C VAL A 229 -1.18 -23.94 -19.80
N LYS A 230 -0.31 -23.29 -20.57
CA LYS A 230 -0.74 -22.43 -21.70
C LYS A 230 -1.56 -23.19 -22.73
N THR A 231 -1.17 -24.43 -23.03
CA THR A 231 -1.90 -25.30 -23.96
C THR A 231 -3.32 -25.59 -23.46
N VAL A 232 -3.49 -25.79 -22.16
CA VAL A 232 -4.83 -25.96 -21.55
C VAL A 232 -5.64 -24.67 -21.66
N VAL A 233 -5.05 -23.50 -21.41
CA VAL A 233 -5.73 -22.20 -21.55
C VAL A 233 -6.16 -21.98 -22.99
N TRP A 234 -5.24 -22.09 -23.94
CA TRP A 234 -5.49 -21.86 -25.36
C TRP A 234 -6.62 -22.74 -25.92
N LYS A 235 -6.71 -23.99 -25.46
CA LYS A 235 -7.78 -24.92 -25.89
C LYS A 235 -9.18 -24.55 -25.37
N ASN A 236 -9.27 -23.80 -24.27
CA ASN A 236 -10.54 -23.47 -23.61
C ASN A 236 -10.92 -21.99 -23.75
N THR A 237 -9.96 -21.12 -24.03
CA THR A 237 -10.13 -19.67 -24.13
C THR A 237 -9.31 -19.15 -25.30
N SER A 238 -9.98 -18.79 -26.39
CA SER A 238 -9.35 -18.43 -27.67
C SER A 238 -8.43 -17.22 -27.59
N ASP A 239 -8.72 -16.30 -26.66
CA ASP A 239 -7.98 -15.09 -26.35
C ASP A 239 -7.20 -15.21 -25.03
N GLY A 240 -7.02 -16.44 -24.51
CA GLY A 240 -6.36 -16.68 -23.23
C GLY A 240 -4.83 -16.72 -23.31
N VAL A 241 -4.27 -16.93 -24.50
CA VAL A 241 -2.82 -16.93 -24.76
C VAL A 241 -2.56 -16.12 -26.01
N GLN A 242 -1.65 -15.16 -25.93
CA GLN A 242 -1.24 -14.30 -27.03
C GLN A 242 0.28 -14.14 -26.99
N ASP A 243 0.95 -14.18 -28.15
CA ASP A 243 2.40 -13.98 -28.28
C ASP A 243 3.25 -14.83 -27.31
N ASN A 244 2.80 -16.06 -27.07
CA ASN A 244 3.37 -17.01 -26.10
C ASN A 244 3.30 -16.56 -24.61
N GLY A 245 2.59 -15.49 -24.30
CA GLY A 245 2.26 -15.04 -22.95
C GLY A 245 0.81 -15.33 -22.58
N LEU A 246 0.53 -15.28 -21.28
CA LEU A 246 -0.81 -15.47 -20.73
C LEU A 246 -1.55 -14.13 -20.66
N THR A 247 -2.71 -14.00 -21.30
CA THR A 247 -3.50 -12.76 -21.22
C THR A 247 -4.26 -12.68 -19.89
N LEU A 248 -4.85 -11.51 -19.58
CA LEU A 248 -5.74 -11.37 -18.42
C LEU A 248 -6.88 -12.40 -18.42
N ASN A 249 -7.51 -12.63 -19.58
CA ASN A 249 -8.58 -13.61 -19.71
C ASN A 249 -8.08 -15.04 -19.47
N GLY A 250 -6.87 -15.36 -19.95
CA GLY A 250 -6.21 -16.62 -19.63
C GLY A 250 -5.92 -16.79 -18.15
N PHE A 251 -5.44 -15.74 -17.48
CA PHE A 251 -5.16 -15.72 -16.05
C PHE A 251 -6.41 -15.91 -15.19
N LEU A 252 -7.51 -15.25 -15.54
CA LEU A 252 -8.81 -15.43 -14.89
C LEU A 252 -9.37 -16.84 -15.13
N PHE A 253 -9.23 -17.36 -16.36
CA PHE A 253 -9.62 -18.73 -16.69
C PHE A 253 -8.82 -19.77 -15.88
N LEU A 254 -7.51 -19.60 -15.72
CA LEU A 254 -6.69 -20.51 -14.90
C LEU A 254 -7.16 -20.55 -13.44
N ASN A 255 -7.44 -19.39 -12.85
CA ASN A 255 -7.96 -19.33 -11.48
C ASN A 255 -9.36 -19.97 -11.38
N THR A 256 -10.21 -19.77 -12.39
CA THR A 256 -11.50 -20.47 -12.50
C THR A 256 -11.31 -21.99 -12.52
N LEU A 257 -10.36 -22.48 -13.32
CA LEU A 257 -10.06 -23.90 -13.44
C LEU A 257 -9.53 -24.49 -12.13
N PHE A 258 -8.67 -23.77 -11.39
CA PHE A 258 -8.20 -24.22 -10.08
C PHE A 258 -9.36 -24.40 -9.10
N ILE A 259 -10.28 -23.44 -9.04
CA ILE A 259 -11.45 -23.52 -8.17
C ILE A 259 -12.36 -24.69 -8.56
N GLN A 260 -12.67 -24.84 -9.86
CA GLN A 260 -13.50 -25.94 -10.36
C GLN A 260 -12.89 -27.33 -10.11
N ARG A 261 -11.55 -27.42 -9.99
CA ARG A 261 -10.83 -28.65 -9.67
C ARG A 261 -10.65 -28.87 -8.15
N GLY A 262 -11.25 -28.03 -7.31
CA GLY A 262 -11.15 -28.11 -5.84
C GLY A 262 -9.81 -27.64 -5.27
N ARG A 263 -9.04 -26.87 -6.08
CA ARG A 263 -7.71 -26.33 -5.74
C ARG A 263 -7.73 -24.81 -5.49
N HIS A 264 -8.82 -24.29 -4.92
CA HIS A 264 -9.03 -22.87 -4.65
C HIS A 264 -8.00 -22.26 -3.66
N GLU A 265 -7.30 -23.07 -2.88
CA GLU A 265 -6.15 -22.66 -2.04
C GLU A 265 -5.04 -22.00 -2.87
N THR A 266 -4.87 -22.41 -4.13
CA THR A 266 -3.91 -21.81 -5.06
C THR A 266 -4.27 -20.34 -5.31
N THR A 267 -5.54 -20.07 -5.60
CA THR A 267 -6.06 -18.71 -5.81
C THR A 267 -5.98 -17.88 -4.54
N TRP A 268 -6.31 -18.47 -3.38
CA TRP A 268 -6.14 -17.78 -2.09
C TRP A 268 -4.70 -17.46 -1.75
N THR A 269 -3.75 -18.33 -2.09
CA THR A 269 -2.32 -18.08 -1.90
C THR A 269 -1.88 -16.86 -2.69
N ILE A 270 -2.33 -16.74 -3.95
CA ILE A 270 -2.10 -15.58 -4.80
C ILE A 270 -2.71 -14.32 -4.15
N LEU A 271 -4.00 -14.35 -3.81
CA LEU A 271 -4.70 -13.21 -3.22
C LEU A 271 -4.02 -12.71 -1.93
N ARG A 272 -3.71 -13.62 -1.00
CA ARG A 272 -3.06 -13.27 0.27
C ARG A 272 -1.64 -12.76 0.08
N LYS A 273 -0.90 -13.29 -0.90
CA LYS A 273 0.45 -12.78 -1.22
C LYS A 273 0.41 -11.30 -1.62
N PHE A 274 -0.68 -10.86 -2.24
CA PHE A 274 -0.91 -9.48 -2.68
C PHE A 274 -1.72 -8.64 -1.68
N GLY A 275 -1.89 -9.12 -0.44
CA GLY A 275 -2.47 -8.36 0.67
C GLY A 275 -3.99 -8.47 0.84
N TYR A 276 -4.66 -9.33 0.07
CA TYR A 276 -6.12 -9.53 0.19
C TYR A 276 -6.50 -10.46 1.34
N ASP A 277 -7.64 -10.18 1.96
CA ASP A 277 -8.27 -11.03 2.97
C ASP A 277 -9.45 -11.84 2.42
N ASP A 278 -10.18 -12.50 3.33
CA ASP A 278 -11.28 -13.41 2.97
C ASP A 278 -12.52 -12.66 2.42
N THR A 279 -12.60 -11.32 2.56
CA THR A 279 -13.63 -10.47 1.92
C THR A 279 -13.19 -9.90 0.59
N LEU A 280 -11.97 -10.23 0.15
CA LEU A 280 -11.33 -9.73 -1.07
C LEU A 280 -11.05 -8.22 -1.02
N ASP A 281 -10.88 -7.69 0.18
CA ASP A 281 -10.38 -6.34 0.41
C ASP A 281 -8.90 -6.39 0.79
N LEU A 282 -8.15 -5.33 0.47
CA LEU A 282 -6.78 -5.21 0.94
C LEU A 282 -6.78 -4.92 2.43
N THR A 283 -5.96 -5.64 3.18
CA THR A 283 -5.93 -5.49 4.64
C THR A 283 -5.42 -4.11 5.07
N ASP A 284 -5.94 -3.61 6.19
CA ASP A 284 -5.46 -2.37 6.78
C ASP A 284 -3.96 -2.44 7.12
N ASP A 285 -3.48 -3.60 7.58
CA ASP A 285 -2.05 -3.82 7.85
C ASP A 285 -1.19 -3.69 6.59
N TYR A 286 -1.74 -4.04 5.41
CA TYR A 286 -1.07 -3.91 4.13
C TYR A 286 -1.09 -2.47 3.62
N LEU A 287 -2.22 -1.76 3.69
CA LEU A 287 -2.35 -0.39 3.16
C LEU A 287 -1.85 0.70 4.11
N TYR A 288 -2.00 0.51 5.42
CA TYR A 288 -1.73 1.48 6.46
C TYR A 288 -0.69 0.95 7.45
N PRO A 289 0.53 0.59 6.99
CA PRO A 289 1.55 0.09 7.89
C PRO A 289 1.93 1.16 8.93
N PRO A 290 2.23 0.75 10.18
CA PRO A 290 2.55 1.69 11.23
C PRO A 290 3.86 2.44 10.93
N LEU A 291 3.78 3.76 10.77
CA LEU A 291 4.93 4.65 10.66
C LEU A 291 4.78 5.78 11.67
N ARG A 292 5.78 5.95 12.55
CA ARG A 292 5.78 7.04 13.53
C ARG A 292 6.67 8.18 13.04
N VAL A 293 6.08 9.36 12.86
CA VAL A 293 6.80 10.60 12.54
C VAL A 293 6.77 11.49 13.77
N SER A 294 7.94 11.71 14.39
CA SER A 294 8.07 12.59 15.55
C SER A 294 7.88 14.06 15.17
N VAL A 295 7.46 14.89 16.13
CA VAL A 295 7.32 16.34 15.92
C VAL A 295 8.69 16.93 15.55
N GLY A 296 8.72 17.73 14.48
CA GLY A 296 9.96 18.35 13.98
C GLY A 296 10.79 17.45 13.05
N CYS A 297 10.34 16.22 12.78
CA CYS A 297 10.81 15.39 11.68
C CYS A 297 9.98 15.66 10.41
N SER A 298 10.51 15.25 9.26
CA SER A 298 9.82 15.20 7.98
C SER A 298 9.98 13.82 7.35
N THR A 299 9.26 13.56 6.27
CA THR A 299 9.33 12.31 5.51
C THR A 299 9.76 12.59 4.08
N GLU A 300 10.63 11.75 3.55
CA GLU A 300 11.20 11.87 2.21
C GLU A 300 11.23 10.49 1.55
N LEU A 301 11.02 10.42 0.23
CA LEU A 301 11.24 9.18 -0.51
C LEU A 301 12.75 8.89 -0.57
N ASN A 302 13.10 7.66 -0.27
CA ASN A 302 14.49 7.21 -0.32
C ASN A 302 14.81 6.57 -1.68
N HIS A 303 16.05 6.09 -1.84
CA HIS A 303 16.49 5.48 -3.10
C HIS A 303 15.63 4.28 -3.54
N LEU A 304 15.09 3.47 -2.61
CA LEU A 304 14.22 2.34 -2.94
C LEU A 304 12.85 2.84 -3.44
N GLY A 305 12.31 3.89 -2.83
CA GLY A 305 11.09 4.55 -3.30
C GLY A 305 11.27 5.11 -4.71
N HIS A 306 12.37 5.85 -4.95
CA HIS A 306 12.69 6.37 -6.27
C HIS A 306 12.89 5.27 -7.32
N GLN A 307 13.61 4.19 -6.99
CA GLN A 307 13.80 3.06 -7.91
C GLN A 307 12.47 2.41 -8.32
N PHE A 308 11.55 2.24 -7.38
CA PHE A 308 10.22 1.72 -7.67
C PHE A 308 9.42 2.67 -8.58
N LEU A 309 9.39 3.96 -8.23
CA LEU A 309 8.66 4.96 -9.00
C LEU A 309 9.21 5.13 -10.41
N GLN A 310 10.53 5.02 -10.59
CA GLN A 310 11.19 5.02 -11.90
C GLN A 310 10.70 3.83 -12.75
N LYS A 311 10.75 2.61 -12.20
CA LYS A 311 10.24 1.43 -12.91
C LYS A 311 8.77 1.58 -13.29
N LEU A 312 7.96 2.16 -12.41
CA LEU A 312 6.55 2.39 -12.67
C LEU A 312 6.34 3.45 -13.76
N PHE A 313 7.12 4.53 -13.75
CA PHE A 313 7.08 5.54 -14.80
C PHE A 313 7.43 4.91 -16.16
N ASP A 314 8.58 4.24 -16.24
CA ASP A 314 9.07 3.63 -17.49
C ASP A 314 8.11 2.56 -18.05
N LYS A 315 7.33 1.92 -17.18
CA LYS A 315 6.30 0.95 -17.56
C LYS A 315 5.10 1.60 -18.26
N TYR A 316 4.71 2.80 -17.85
CA TYR A 316 3.49 3.47 -18.33
C TYR A 316 3.76 4.63 -19.30
N ASP A 317 5.02 5.06 -19.46
CA ASP A 317 5.48 5.91 -20.56
C ASP A 317 5.61 5.05 -21.83
N GLU A 318 4.47 4.81 -22.49
CA GLU A 318 4.35 3.86 -23.61
C GLU A 318 5.01 4.41 -24.89
N ASP A 319 4.93 5.72 -25.10
CA ASP A 319 5.52 6.40 -26.25
C ASP A 319 6.97 6.88 -26.04
N LYS A 320 7.48 6.78 -24.81
CA LYS A 320 8.87 7.09 -24.41
C LYS A 320 9.24 8.55 -24.60
N ASP A 321 8.26 9.44 -24.41
CA ASP A 321 8.43 10.89 -24.50
C ASP A 321 8.98 11.49 -23.19
N SER A 322 9.21 10.67 -22.15
CA SER A 322 9.61 11.10 -20.80
C SER A 322 8.57 12.00 -20.12
N ALA A 323 7.30 11.82 -20.44
CA ALA A 323 6.14 12.38 -19.80
C ALA A 323 5.03 11.33 -19.66
N LEU A 324 3.95 11.69 -18.95
CA LEU A 324 2.75 10.86 -18.85
C LEU A 324 1.55 11.65 -19.36
N SER A 325 1.03 11.21 -20.50
CA SER A 325 -0.23 11.69 -21.04
C SER A 325 -1.40 11.36 -20.08
N PRO A 326 -2.55 12.03 -20.20
CA PRO A 326 -3.72 11.71 -19.38
C PRO A 326 -4.20 10.26 -19.49
N ALA A 327 -3.96 9.61 -20.64
CA ALA A 327 -4.32 8.21 -20.85
C ALA A 327 -3.37 7.28 -20.09
N GLU A 328 -2.06 7.49 -20.20
CA GLU A 328 -1.03 6.74 -19.48
C GLU A 328 -1.14 6.92 -17.98
N LEU A 329 -1.38 8.15 -17.51
CA LEU A 329 -1.59 8.43 -16.09
C LEU A 329 -2.81 7.70 -15.53
N LYS A 330 -3.90 7.63 -16.32
CA LYS A 330 -5.09 6.86 -15.97
C LYS A 330 -4.82 5.35 -15.96
N ASN A 331 -3.97 4.87 -16.88
CA ASN A 331 -3.54 3.47 -16.91
C ASN A 331 -2.69 3.12 -15.68
N LEU A 332 -1.72 3.97 -15.33
CA LEU A 332 -0.87 3.83 -14.14
C LEU A 332 -1.70 3.71 -12.86
N PHE A 333 -2.70 4.57 -12.69
CA PHE A 333 -3.58 4.55 -11.51
C PHE A 333 -4.79 3.61 -11.63
N SER A 334 -4.90 2.78 -12.67
CA SER A 334 -6.01 1.84 -12.85
C SER A 334 -6.12 0.80 -11.72
N VAL A 335 -5.02 0.52 -11.03
CA VAL A 335 -4.95 -0.39 -9.89
C VAL A 335 -5.38 0.26 -8.56
N LEU A 336 -5.61 1.58 -8.54
CA LEU A 336 -6.18 2.28 -7.39
C LEU A 336 -7.71 2.32 -7.49
N PRO A 337 -8.42 2.34 -6.35
CA PRO A 337 -9.89 2.45 -6.34
C PRO A 337 -10.41 3.83 -6.76
N TYR A 338 -9.54 4.85 -6.84
CA TYR A 338 -9.86 6.22 -7.24
C TYR A 338 -8.65 6.88 -7.93
N MET A 339 -8.88 7.96 -8.69
CA MET A 339 -7.80 8.78 -9.24
C MET A 339 -7.15 9.61 -8.12
N PRO A 340 -5.87 9.36 -7.75
CA PRO A 340 -5.26 9.99 -6.58
C PRO A 340 -4.86 11.44 -6.82
N TRP A 341 -4.61 11.83 -8.08
CA TRP A 341 -4.18 13.17 -8.47
C TRP A 341 -5.32 13.91 -9.15
N GLY A 342 -5.76 15.01 -8.54
CA GLY A 342 -6.72 15.92 -9.15
C GLY A 342 -6.05 16.85 -10.17
N PRO A 343 -6.83 17.74 -10.81
CA PRO A 343 -6.33 18.67 -11.82
C PRO A 343 -5.27 19.64 -11.28
N GLU A 344 -5.20 19.85 -9.97
CA GLU A 344 -4.18 20.67 -9.31
C GLU A 344 -2.75 20.16 -9.53
N VAL A 345 -2.55 18.87 -9.83
CA VAL A 345 -1.21 18.32 -10.07
C VAL A 345 -0.48 19.04 -11.21
N TYR A 346 -1.21 19.42 -12.26
CA TYR A 346 -0.66 20.11 -13.43
C TYR A 346 -0.17 21.53 -13.13
N SER A 347 -0.57 22.08 -11.97
CA SER A 347 -0.12 23.38 -11.50
C SER A 347 0.92 23.29 -10.38
N ASN A 348 1.19 22.09 -9.85
CA ASN A 348 2.13 21.87 -8.74
C ASN A 348 3.55 21.50 -9.21
N VAL A 349 3.68 20.96 -10.42
CA VAL A 349 4.93 20.37 -10.92
C VAL A 349 5.28 20.84 -12.33
N SER A 350 6.51 20.59 -12.75
CA SER A 350 6.99 20.90 -14.11
C SER A 350 6.34 19.98 -15.14
N LEU A 351 5.87 20.56 -16.24
CA LEU A 351 5.27 19.84 -17.36
C LEU A 351 6.25 19.67 -18.52
N SER A 352 5.94 18.76 -19.44
CA SER A 352 6.60 18.69 -20.75
C SER A 352 6.10 19.81 -21.68
N ASP A 353 6.74 19.95 -22.84
CA ASP A 353 6.33 20.91 -23.88
C ASP A 353 4.87 20.70 -24.34
N ASP A 354 4.38 19.46 -24.28
CA ASP A 354 3.01 19.06 -24.60
C ASP A 354 2.02 19.20 -23.42
N ASN A 355 2.47 19.76 -22.29
CA ASN A 355 1.71 19.94 -21.04
C ASN A 355 1.33 18.63 -20.32
N TYR A 356 2.13 17.58 -20.53
CA TYR A 356 2.00 16.33 -19.78
C TYR A 356 2.89 16.36 -18.54
N ILE A 357 2.61 15.48 -17.58
CA ILE A 357 3.43 15.40 -16.37
C ILE A 357 4.77 14.81 -16.78
N SER A 358 5.82 15.64 -16.83
CA SER A 358 7.19 15.19 -17.12
C SER A 358 7.67 14.14 -16.11
N GLN A 359 8.65 13.32 -16.47
CA GLN A 359 9.28 12.38 -15.55
C GLN A 359 9.77 13.08 -14.26
N HIS A 360 10.38 14.25 -14.41
CA HIS A 360 10.81 15.06 -13.28
C HIS A 360 9.64 15.55 -12.43
N GLY A 361 8.57 16.04 -13.07
CA GLY A 361 7.35 16.48 -12.40
C GLY A 361 6.66 15.33 -11.65
N TYR A 362 6.65 14.14 -12.22
CA TYR A 362 6.14 12.91 -11.59
C TYR A 362 6.89 12.60 -10.29
N PHE A 363 8.22 12.65 -10.28
CA PHE A 363 9.00 12.46 -9.05
C PHE A 363 8.77 13.56 -8.02
N CYS A 364 8.66 14.82 -8.48
CA CYS A 364 8.36 15.93 -7.59
C CYS A 364 6.98 15.75 -6.92
N GLN A 365 5.96 15.32 -7.67
CA GLN A 365 4.63 15.09 -7.09
C GLN A 365 4.63 13.98 -6.03
N TRP A 366 5.36 12.89 -6.28
CA TRP A 366 5.51 11.82 -5.28
C TRP A 366 6.28 12.28 -4.05
N MET A 367 7.33 13.09 -4.21
CA MET A 367 8.06 13.67 -3.10
C MET A 367 7.20 14.64 -2.28
N LEU A 368 6.36 15.45 -2.95
CA LEU A 368 5.39 16.33 -2.30
C LEU A 368 4.37 15.53 -1.48
N SER A 369 3.82 14.46 -2.05
CA SER A 369 2.91 13.54 -1.35
C SER A 369 3.56 12.93 -0.11
N ALA A 370 4.79 12.43 -0.24
CA ALA A 370 5.53 11.86 0.88
C ALA A 370 5.84 12.89 1.99
N TYR A 371 6.02 14.17 1.64
CA TYR A 371 6.31 15.24 2.59
C TYR A 371 5.05 15.74 3.31
N LEU A 372 3.93 15.92 2.59
CA LEU A 372 2.69 16.48 3.13
C LEU A 372 1.81 15.45 3.84
N ASP A 373 1.67 14.25 3.27
CA ASP A 373 0.82 13.17 3.81
C ASP A 373 1.45 11.81 3.51
N VAL A 374 2.39 11.42 4.37
CA VAL A 374 3.10 10.14 4.24
C VAL A 374 2.17 8.93 4.30
N HIS A 375 1.07 8.98 5.07
CA HIS A 375 0.17 7.83 5.20
C HIS A 375 -0.59 7.58 3.90
N ARG A 376 -1.06 8.65 3.25
CA ARG A 376 -1.68 8.55 1.93
C ARG A 376 -0.67 8.14 0.85
N CYS A 377 0.57 8.62 0.94
CA CYS A 377 1.64 8.16 0.05
C CYS A 377 1.90 6.64 0.20
N LEU A 378 1.92 6.11 1.43
CA LEU A 378 2.10 4.69 1.69
C LEU A 378 0.92 3.85 1.20
N GLU A 379 -0.31 4.34 1.38
CA GLU A 379 -1.52 3.73 0.83
C GLU A 379 -1.41 3.57 -0.70
N HIS A 380 -1.04 4.63 -1.42
CA HIS A 380 -0.87 4.59 -2.88
C HIS A 380 0.25 3.63 -3.29
N LEU A 381 1.39 3.64 -2.61
CA LEU A 381 2.46 2.66 -2.85
C LEU A 381 2.00 1.21 -2.62
N GLY A 382 1.09 0.99 -1.65
CA GLY A 382 0.46 -0.30 -1.41
C GLY A 382 -0.42 -0.73 -2.58
N TYR A 383 -1.31 0.15 -3.06
CA TYR A 383 -2.14 -0.14 -4.24
C TYR A 383 -1.31 -0.41 -5.50
N LEU A 384 -0.20 0.28 -5.68
CA LEU A 384 0.73 0.08 -6.80
C LEU A 384 1.62 -1.16 -6.65
N GLY A 385 1.54 -1.86 -5.52
CA GLY A 385 2.25 -3.13 -5.31
C GLY A 385 3.72 -2.99 -4.89
N TYR A 386 4.12 -1.87 -4.29
CA TYR A 386 5.51 -1.63 -3.85
C TYR A 386 6.12 -2.81 -3.05
N PRO A 387 5.47 -3.35 -1.99
CA PRO A 387 6.10 -4.41 -1.19
C PRO A 387 6.35 -5.67 -2.01
N ILE A 388 5.52 -5.89 -3.02
CA ILE A 388 5.55 -7.07 -3.88
C ILE A 388 6.68 -6.94 -4.90
N LEU A 389 6.69 -5.84 -5.65
CA LEU A 389 7.64 -5.62 -6.74
C LEU A 389 9.07 -5.32 -6.26
N MET A 390 9.20 -4.79 -5.05
CA MET A 390 10.50 -4.51 -4.43
C MET A 390 10.95 -5.60 -3.45
N GLU A 391 10.16 -6.68 -3.29
CA GLU A 391 10.40 -7.78 -2.36
C GLU A 391 10.69 -7.28 -0.92
N ARG A 392 9.85 -6.36 -0.43
CA ARG A 392 9.96 -5.76 0.91
C ARG A 392 8.78 -6.18 1.78
N GLU A 393 8.99 -6.15 3.10
CA GLU A 393 7.93 -6.47 4.06
C GLU A 393 6.82 -5.41 4.07
N SER A 394 7.16 -4.14 3.79
CA SER A 394 6.21 -3.02 3.87
C SER A 394 6.64 -1.84 2.98
N GLN A 395 5.67 -0.99 2.64
CA GLN A 395 5.86 0.28 1.94
C GLN A 395 6.70 1.26 2.75
N THR A 396 6.76 1.12 4.08
CA THR A 396 7.57 2.00 4.94
C THR A 396 9.05 2.00 4.56
N SER A 397 9.57 0.93 3.94
CA SER A 397 10.95 0.90 3.44
C SER A 397 11.21 1.84 2.26
N ALA A 398 10.18 2.41 1.62
CA ALA A 398 10.32 3.42 0.57
C ALA A 398 10.61 4.82 1.11
N VAL A 399 10.38 5.04 2.41
CA VAL A 399 10.40 6.35 3.05
C VAL A 399 11.51 6.43 4.09
N THR A 400 12.16 7.58 4.17
CA THR A 400 13.05 7.94 5.28
C THR A 400 12.37 8.98 6.15
N VAL A 401 12.25 8.69 7.45
CA VAL A 401 11.89 9.71 8.46
C VAL A 401 13.17 10.45 8.83
N THR A 402 13.20 11.75 8.58
CA THR A 402 14.36 12.60 8.89
C THR A 402 14.49 12.77 10.40
N ARG A 403 15.69 13.13 10.87
CA ARG A 403 15.89 13.48 12.28
C ARG A 403 15.24 14.83 12.60
N GLU A 404 15.03 15.10 13.89
CA GLU A 404 14.43 16.35 14.33
C GLU A 404 15.23 17.57 13.84
N LYS A 405 14.50 18.58 13.36
CA LYS A 405 15.06 19.85 12.90
C LYS A 405 15.87 20.60 13.96
N SER A 406 15.50 20.48 15.24
CA SER A 406 16.25 21.03 16.38
C SER A 406 17.72 20.57 16.34
N PHE A 407 17.95 19.29 16.08
CA PHE A 407 19.28 18.70 16.01
C PHE A 407 20.07 19.19 14.79
N ASP A 408 19.41 19.40 13.65
CA ASP A 408 20.03 20.00 12.46
C ASP A 408 20.53 21.43 12.75
N LEU A 409 19.73 22.22 13.48
CA LEU A 409 20.08 23.59 13.88
C LEU A 409 21.26 23.61 14.87
N GLU A 410 21.26 22.72 15.87
CA GLU A 410 22.37 22.58 16.82
C GLU A 410 23.68 22.19 16.13
N LYS A 411 23.62 21.23 15.20
CA LYS A 411 24.79 20.76 14.45
C LYS A 411 25.19 21.68 13.29
N ARG A 412 24.33 22.65 12.94
CA ARG A 412 24.50 23.55 11.79
C ARG A 412 24.69 22.79 10.47
N GLN A 413 24.09 21.60 10.36
CA GLN A 413 24.19 20.72 9.22
C GLN A 413 22.91 19.90 9.12
N THR A 414 22.38 19.75 7.90
CA THR A 414 21.23 18.91 7.61
C THR A 414 21.58 17.83 6.58
N GLN A 415 20.92 16.68 6.70
CA GLN A 415 20.94 15.62 5.68
C GLN A 415 19.66 15.59 4.85
N ARG A 416 18.70 16.48 5.14
CA ARG A 416 17.43 16.59 4.44
C ARG A 416 17.66 16.91 2.96
N THR A 417 16.77 16.40 2.14
CA THR A 417 16.74 16.68 0.70
C THR A 417 15.57 17.55 0.29
N VAL A 418 14.56 17.67 1.14
CA VAL A 418 13.33 18.42 0.89
C VAL A 418 13.17 19.57 1.89
N PHE A 419 12.92 20.78 1.39
CA PHE A 419 12.75 21.99 2.20
C PHE A 419 11.44 22.71 1.87
N LEU A 420 10.71 23.11 2.91
CA LEU A 420 9.47 23.88 2.79
C LEU A 420 9.73 25.39 2.90
N CYS A 421 9.31 26.13 1.88
CA CYS A 421 9.30 27.59 1.82
C CYS A 421 7.87 28.11 1.82
N LYS A 422 7.51 28.91 2.83
CA LYS A 422 6.22 29.61 2.83
C LYS A 422 6.35 30.95 2.13
N VAL A 423 5.51 31.18 1.13
CA VAL A 423 5.46 32.41 0.32
C VAL A 423 4.33 33.28 0.86
N ILE A 424 4.70 34.39 1.49
CA ILE A 424 3.79 35.22 2.29
C ILE A 424 3.85 36.66 1.80
N GLY A 425 2.68 37.23 1.54
CA GLY A 425 2.55 38.61 1.06
C GLY A 425 1.07 38.98 0.90
N PRO A 426 0.75 40.27 0.77
CA PRO A 426 -0.64 40.70 0.61
C PRO A 426 -1.29 40.14 -0.67
N ARG A 427 -2.62 40.28 -0.76
CA ARG A 427 -3.37 39.89 -1.95
C ARG A 427 -2.95 40.77 -3.14
N GLY A 428 -2.75 40.17 -4.31
CA GLY A 428 -2.35 40.90 -5.52
C GLY A 428 -0.83 41.14 -5.67
N THR A 429 0.00 40.64 -4.75
CA THR A 429 1.46 40.75 -4.82
C THR A 429 2.11 39.84 -5.89
N GLY A 430 1.36 38.93 -6.52
CA GLY A 430 1.92 38.01 -7.53
C GLY A 430 2.60 36.77 -6.94
N LYS A 431 2.08 36.24 -5.82
CA LYS A 431 2.58 35.01 -5.18
C LYS A 431 2.38 33.80 -6.10
N THR A 432 1.20 33.66 -6.69
CA THR A 432 0.89 32.57 -7.62
C THR A 432 1.81 32.60 -8.84
N ASP A 433 2.06 33.79 -9.41
CA ASP A 433 3.00 33.94 -10.53
C ASP A 433 4.44 33.55 -10.14
N PHE A 434 4.84 33.80 -8.89
CA PHE A 434 6.12 33.37 -8.35
C PHE A 434 6.20 31.83 -8.25
N LEU A 435 5.14 31.16 -7.80
CA LEU A 435 5.07 29.70 -7.81
C LEU A 435 5.11 29.13 -9.24
N GLN A 436 4.38 29.71 -10.17
CA GLN A 436 4.36 29.22 -11.57
C GLN A 436 5.69 29.46 -12.29
N ALA A 437 6.35 30.60 -12.03
CA ALA A 437 7.68 30.87 -12.55
C ALA A 437 8.74 29.86 -12.05
N PHE A 438 8.54 29.25 -10.88
CA PHE A 438 9.41 28.20 -10.36
C PHE A 438 9.32 26.88 -11.16
N LEU A 439 8.15 26.62 -11.75
CA LEU A 439 7.89 25.42 -12.55
C LEU A 439 8.32 25.58 -14.01
N GLN A 440 8.55 26.81 -14.47
CA GLN A 440 8.92 27.15 -15.86
C GLN A 440 7.84 26.79 -16.89
N ASN A 441 6.56 26.74 -16.48
CA ASN A 441 5.45 26.44 -17.38
C ASN A 441 5.07 27.72 -18.18
N GLU A 442 5.06 27.66 -19.52
CA GLU A 442 4.88 28.84 -20.40
C GLU A 442 3.40 29.25 -20.66
N ARG A 443 2.39 28.58 -20.07
CA ARG A 443 0.96 28.78 -20.42
C ARG A 443 0.00 28.85 -19.22
N ASP A 444 -1.24 29.22 -19.55
CA ASP A 444 -2.38 29.63 -18.72
C ASP A 444 -2.39 28.98 -17.32
N PRO A 445 -2.44 29.77 -16.23
CA PRO A 445 -2.52 29.22 -14.89
C PRO A 445 -3.74 28.30 -14.83
N GLY A 446 -3.48 27.02 -14.58
CA GLY A 446 -4.52 26.04 -14.30
C GLY A 446 -5.34 26.43 -13.06
N PRO A 447 -6.06 25.49 -12.45
CA PRO A 447 -6.75 25.78 -11.20
C PRO A 447 -5.77 26.35 -10.16
N PRO A 448 -6.22 27.27 -9.30
CA PRO A 448 -5.36 27.91 -8.31
C PRO A 448 -4.68 26.85 -7.45
N THR A 449 -3.35 26.90 -7.40
CA THR A 449 -2.56 26.01 -6.57
C THR A 449 -2.01 26.72 -5.35
N ILE A 450 -1.92 25.97 -4.25
CA ILE A 450 -1.28 26.37 -3.00
C ILE A 450 0.18 25.91 -2.97
N TYR A 451 0.58 24.94 -3.80
CA TYR A 451 1.91 24.33 -3.75
C TYR A 451 2.60 24.33 -5.12
N ALA A 452 3.91 24.56 -5.13
CA ALA A 452 4.77 24.26 -6.27
C ALA A 452 6.04 23.56 -5.78
N ILE A 453 6.44 22.47 -6.42
CA ILE A 453 7.65 21.72 -6.07
C ILE A 453 8.54 21.53 -7.29
N ASN A 454 9.84 21.77 -7.10
CA ASN A 454 10.85 21.53 -8.12
C ASN A 454 12.22 21.31 -7.44
N THR A 455 13.23 20.90 -8.21
CA THR A 455 14.61 20.79 -7.73
C THR A 455 15.38 22.08 -7.93
N VAL A 456 16.28 22.37 -7.00
CA VAL A 456 17.17 23.53 -7.02
C VAL A 456 18.59 23.08 -6.70
N SER A 457 19.52 23.37 -7.60
CA SER A 457 20.93 23.07 -7.40
C SER A 457 21.59 24.10 -6.49
N VAL A 458 22.13 23.63 -5.36
CA VAL A 458 22.85 24.46 -4.39
C VAL A 458 24.14 23.76 -3.98
N ALA A 459 25.30 24.42 -4.15
CA ALA A 459 26.62 23.87 -3.83
C ALA A 459 26.89 22.47 -4.48
N ASN A 460 26.48 22.31 -5.74
CA ASN A 460 26.55 21.05 -6.51
C ASN A 460 25.72 19.90 -5.91
N GLN A 461 24.68 20.20 -5.15
CA GLN A 461 23.69 19.23 -4.69
C GLN A 461 22.30 19.68 -5.14
N ASP A 462 21.52 18.77 -5.72
CA ASP A 462 20.13 19.02 -6.03
C ASP A 462 19.26 18.75 -4.80
N LYS A 463 18.38 19.69 -4.49
CA LYS A 463 17.46 19.63 -3.36
C LYS A 463 16.06 19.96 -3.85
N TYR A 464 15.05 19.31 -3.28
CA TYR A 464 13.67 19.66 -3.52
C TYR A 464 13.30 20.89 -2.69
N LEU A 465 12.71 21.88 -3.34
CA LEU A 465 12.13 23.05 -2.70
C LEU A 465 10.62 23.00 -2.93
N ILE A 466 9.85 23.01 -1.84
CA ILE A 466 8.40 23.13 -1.86
C ILE A 466 8.08 24.60 -1.55
N LEU A 467 7.38 25.27 -2.47
CA LEU A 467 6.79 26.58 -2.25
C LEU A 467 5.33 26.39 -1.84
N GLU A 468 4.93 26.96 -0.72
CA GLU A 468 3.54 26.99 -0.24
C GLU A 468 3.06 28.45 -0.28
N GLU A 469 2.08 28.76 -1.13
CA GLU A 469 1.41 30.05 -1.12
C GLU A 469 0.50 30.17 0.09
N VAL A 470 0.72 31.18 0.93
CA VAL A 470 -0.11 31.43 2.10
C VAL A 470 -1.13 32.52 1.79
N ASP A 471 -2.42 32.15 1.76
CA ASP A 471 -3.53 33.11 1.72
C ASP A 471 -3.84 33.59 3.14
N VAL A 472 -3.95 34.91 3.31
CA VAL A 472 -3.97 35.55 4.63
C VAL A 472 -5.28 36.27 4.94
N GLU A 473 -6.31 36.14 4.09
CA GLU A 473 -7.69 36.45 4.50
C GLU A 473 -8.18 35.47 5.60
N THR A 474 -7.62 34.26 5.64
CA THR A 474 -7.73 33.31 6.75
C THR A 474 -6.60 33.54 7.77
N GLU A 475 -6.87 34.44 8.74
CA GLU A 475 -6.39 34.36 10.13
C GLU A 475 -5.05 33.60 10.37
N PHE A 476 -3.92 34.34 10.47
CA PHE A 476 -2.69 33.86 11.13
C PHE A 476 -2.98 33.64 12.63
N LEU A 477 -3.69 32.56 12.97
CA LEU A 477 -4.20 32.31 14.31
C LEU A 477 -3.38 31.31 15.13
N LYS A 478 -2.44 30.56 14.55
CA LYS A 478 -1.66 29.58 15.33
C LYS A 478 -0.16 29.60 15.02
N THR A 479 0.63 29.36 16.07
CA THR A 479 2.09 29.18 16.01
C THR A 479 2.51 28.06 15.05
N ALA A 480 1.66 27.06 14.80
CA ALA A 480 1.92 25.95 13.87
C ALA A 480 1.96 26.41 12.40
N ASP A 481 1.16 27.41 12.03
CA ASP A 481 0.99 27.85 10.64
C ASP A 481 2.22 28.58 10.09
N ALA A 482 3.07 29.09 10.99
CA ALA A 482 4.35 29.73 10.67
C ALA A 482 5.53 28.74 10.52
N ALA A 483 5.32 27.44 10.75
CA ALA A 483 6.39 26.45 10.68
C ALA A 483 6.80 26.19 9.22
N CYS A 484 8.06 26.49 8.88
CA CYS A 484 8.67 26.20 7.59
C CYS A 484 10.20 26.17 7.73
N ASP A 485 10.92 25.78 6.67
CA ASP A 485 12.37 25.82 6.61
C ASP A 485 12.91 27.20 6.22
N VAL A 486 12.16 27.94 5.42
CA VAL A 486 12.44 29.34 5.07
C VAL A 486 11.13 30.09 4.81
N ALA A 487 11.08 31.38 5.14
CA ALA A 487 9.95 32.25 4.81
C ALA A 487 10.35 33.23 3.70
N CYS A 488 9.58 33.24 2.61
CA CYS A 488 9.69 34.21 1.52
C CYS A 488 8.66 35.32 1.76
N LEU A 489 9.13 36.51 2.16
CA LEU A 489 8.29 37.67 2.42
C LEU A 489 8.22 38.53 1.16
N MET A 490 7.10 38.42 0.44
CA MET A 490 6.87 39.08 -0.84
C MET A 490 6.07 40.37 -0.67
N TYR A 491 6.58 41.46 -1.23
CA TYR A 491 5.88 42.74 -1.36
C TYR A 491 5.90 43.21 -2.82
N ASP A 492 4.96 44.07 -3.21
CA ASP A 492 4.86 44.60 -4.57
C ASP A 492 5.60 45.94 -4.63
N VAL A 493 6.63 46.04 -5.48
CA VAL A 493 7.44 47.26 -5.56
C VAL A 493 6.63 48.49 -6.02
N SER A 494 5.52 48.29 -6.73
CA SER A 494 4.64 49.34 -7.21
C SER A 494 3.57 49.77 -6.21
N ASP A 495 3.30 48.94 -5.19
CA ASP A 495 2.35 49.24 -4.11
C ASP A 495 3.09 49.80 -2.88
N PRO A 496 2.87 51.08 -2.51
CA PRO A 496 3.52 51.71 -1.36
C PRO A 496 3.23 51.05 -0.01
N ASP A 497 2.10 50.35 0.15
CA ASP A 497 1.67 49.83 1.44
C ASP A 497 1.99 48.34 1.63
N SER A 498 2.33 47.65 0.54
CA SER A 498 2.58 46.20 0.53
C SER A 498 3.74 45.76 1.43
N PHE A 499 4.82 46.54 1.54
CA PHE A 499 5.97 46.17 2.39
C PHE A 499 5.66 46.23 3.89
N ASN A 500 4.76 47.13 4.31
CA ASN A 500 4.37 47.26 5.71
C ASN A 500 3.77 45.96 6.26
N TYR A 501 3.07 45.23 5.40
CA TYR A 501 2.53 43.90 5.67
C TYR A 501 3.65 42.89 5.98
N CYS A 502 4.65 42.75 5.09
CA CYS A 502 5.78 41.85 5.27
C CYS A 502 6.57 42.13 6.55
N ALA A 503 6.83 43.40 6.83
CA ALA A 503 7.53 43.83 8.04
C ALA A 503 6.76 43.49 9.32
N SER A 504 5.42 43.56 9.27
CA SER A 504 4.54 43.19 10.40
C SER A 504 4.56 41.69 10.64
N ILE A 505 4.41 40.88 9.59
CA ILE A 505 4.48 39.41 9.68
C ILE A 505 5.84 38.95 10.22
N TYR A 506 6.94 39.53 9.72
CA TYR A 506 8.27 39.20 10.22
C TYR A 506 8.39 39.42 11.74
N LYS A 507 7.99 40.60 12.23
CA LYS A 507 8.06 40.96 13.65
C LYS A 507 7.18 40.07 14.52
N GLN A 508 5.98 39.72 14.05
CA GLN A 508 5.02 38.93 14.81
C GLN A 508 5.36 37.44 14.87
N HIS A 509 5.88 36.88 13.78
CA HIS A 509 5.97 35.42 13.63
C HIS A 509 7.39 34.87 13.47
N TYR A 510 8.34 35.64 12.94
CA TYR A 510 9.65 35.09 12.53
C TYR A 510 10.84 35.66 13.28
N MET A 511 10.76 36.88 13.79
CA MET A 511 11.87 37.59 14.45
C MET A 511 12.54 36.77 15.56
N ASP A 512 11.75 36.10 16.40
CA ASP A 512 12.26 35.36 17.57
C ASP A 512 12.37 33.83 17.36
N ARG A 513 12.01 33.32 16.18
CA ARG A 513 11.90 31.85 15.95
C ARG A 513 13.12 31.20 15.29
N GLY A 514 14.09 31.98 14.84
CA GLY A 514 15.28 31.46 14.15
C GLY A 514 15.00 30.82 12.78
N ILE A 515 13.79 30.99 12.23
CA ILE A 515 13.47 30.60 10.86
C ILE A 515 14.07 31.67 9.93
N PRO A 516 14.87 31.28 8.92
CA PRO A 516 15.45 32.23 7.99
C PRO A 516 14.36 32.87 7.13
N CYS A 517 14.45 34.19 6.95
CA CYS A 517 13.55 34.96 6.10
C CYS A 517 14.32 35.58 4.93
N VAL A 518 13.70 35.61 3.76
CA VAL A 518 14.19 36.28 2.55
C VAL A 518 13.09 37.24 2.08
N VAL A 519 13.45 38.50 1.85
CA VAL A 519 12.52 39.53 1.36
C VAL A 519 12.61 39.61 -0.16
N VAL A 520 11.46 39.58 -0.84
CA VAL A 520 11.37 39.63 -2.30
C VAL A 520 10.41 40.75 -2.72
N GLY A 521 10.89 41.69 -3.52
CA GLY A 521 10.07 42.70 -4.20
C GLY A 521 9.60 42.16 -5.56
N SER A 522 8.31 41.86 -5.69
CA SER A 522 7.69 41.42 -6.94
C SER A 522 7.36 42.58 -7.86
N LYS A 523 7.02 42.27 -9.12
CA LYS A 523 6.73 43.25 -10.18
C LYS A 523 7.87 44.26 -10.41
N ALA A 524 9.11 43.77 -10.32
CA ALA A 524 10.33 44.57 -10.47
C ALA A 524 10.50 45.23 -11.85
N ASP A 525 9.65 44.87 -12.82
CA ASP A 525 9.51 45.54 -14.12
C ASP A 525 8.72 46.87 -14.04
N LEU A 526 7.96 47.09 -12.97
CA LEU A 526 7.21 48.31 -12.72
C LEU A 526 8.06 49.36 -11.99
N ILE A 527 7.58 50.61 -11.99
CA ILE A 527 8.24 51.73 -11.32
C ILE A 527 8.15 51.51 -9.79
N GLU A 528 9.31 51.48 -9.14
CA GLU A 528 9.40 51.33 -7.68
C GLU A 528 8.79 52.54 -6.96
N ALA A 529 7.76 52.28 -6.16
CA ALA A 529 7.10 53.26 -5.31
C ALA A 529 7.77 53.32 -3.94
N LYS A 530 7.78 54.52 -3.33
CA LYS A 530 8.33 54.71 -1.99
C LYS A 530 7.44 54.04 -0.95
N GLN A 531 7.98 53.01 -0.28
CA GLN A 531 7.25 52.21 0.69
C GLN A 531 6.90 52.99 1.98
N HIS A 532 5.64 52.91 2.43
CA HIS A 532 5.07 53.63 3.58
C HIS A 532 5.26 52.89 4.92
N HIS A 533 6.45 52.33 5.18
CA HIS A 533 6.78 51.68 6.47
C HIS A 533 7.62 52.57 7.41
N GLY A 534 8.16 53.69 6.90
CA GLY A 534 9.09 54.57 7.64
C GLY A 534 10.56 54.13 7.60
N MET A 535 10.86 52.94 7.06
CA MET A 535 12.18 52.48 6.63
C MET A 535 12.05 51.87 5.24
N SER A 536 13.06 52.01 4.39
CA SER A 536 13.12 51.28 3.12
C SER A 536 13.27 49.77 3.35
N PRO A 537 12.86 48.91 2.40
CA PRO A 537 13.07 47.47 2.50
C PRO A 537 14.53 47.08 2.77
N SER A 538 15.48 47.76 2.13
CA SER A 538 16.93 47.53 2.33
C SER A 538 17.40 47.90 3.73
N GLU A 539 16.96 49.04 4.27
CA GLU A 539 17.27 49.45 5.65
C GLU A 539 16.65 48.49 6.68
N PHE A 540 15.43 48.02 6.42
CA PHE A 540 14.77 47.03 7.25
C PHE A 540 15.55 45.71 7.29
N CYS A 541 15.95 45.17 6.13
CA CYS A 541 16.75 43.96 6.05
C CYS A 541 18.08 44.12 6.79
N TYR A 542 18.78 45.24 6.57
CA TYR A 542 20.04 45.55 7.26
C TYR A 542 19.86 45.59 8.79
N LYS A 543 18.84 46.30 9.28
CA LYS A 543 18.53 46.42 10.71
C LYS A 543 18.26 45.07 11.37
N HIS A 544 17.59 44.16 10.66
CA HIS A 544 17.18 42.86 11.16
C HIS A 544 18.13 41.71 10.75
N ARG A 545 19.30 42.02 10.15
CA ARG A 545 20.30 41.05 9.67
C ARG A 545 19.75 40.03 8.68
N LEU A 546 18.78 40.45 7.88
CA LEU A 546 18.23 39.68 6.77
C LEU A 546 19.08 39.91 5.51
N PRO A 547 19.04 38.99 4.53
CA PRO A 547 19.59 39.25 3.19
C PRO A 547 19.00 40.52 2.59
N SER A 548 19.78 41.22 1.75
CA SER A 548 19.27 42.33 0.94
C SER A 548 18.05 41.88 0.13
N PRO A 549 17.03 42.75 -0.05
CA PRO A 549 15.84 42.42 -0.82
C PRO A 549 16.22 41.92 -2.22
N LEU A 550 15.63 40.79 -2.62
CA LEU A 550 15.72 40.28 -3.98
C LEU A 550 14.58 40.86 -4.80
N HIS A 551 14.75 40.94 -6.12
CA HIS A 551 13.74 41.49 -7.02
C HIS A 551 13.26 40.40 -7.99
N PHE A 552 11.94 40.29 -8.13
CA PHE A 552 11.28 39.31 -8.98
C PHE A 552 10.35 40.00 -9.98
N SER A 553 10.37 39.56 -11.23
CA SER A 553 9.39 39.91 -12.25
C SER A 553 9.24 38.73 -13.20
N THR A 554 8.01 38.43 -13.63
CA THR A 554 7.73 37.39 -14.63
C THR A 554 8.44 37.67 -15.96
N LEU A 555 8.71 38.94 -16.28
CA LEU A 555 9.42 39.35 -17.50
C LEU A 555 10.95 39.17 -17.41
N LEU A 556 11.52 39.02 -16.21
CA LEU A 556 12.96 38.98 -15.95
C LEU A 556 13.43 37.56 -15.56
N THR A 557 13.24 36.61 -16.47
CA THR A 557 13.49 35.17 -16.25
C THR A 557 14.93 34.82 -15.82
N HIS A 558 15.93 35.59 -16.26
CA HIS A 558 17.34 35.39 -15.89
C HIS A 558 17.64 35.48 -14.39
N THR A 559 16.75 36.08 -13.60
CA THR A 559 16.94 36.29 -12.15
C THR A 559 16.26 35.23 -11.27
N HIS A 560 15.35 34.43 -11.85
CA HIS A 560 14.47 33.52 -11.11
C HIS A 560 15.26 32.44 -10.37
N THR A 561 16.19 31.78 -11.07
CA THR A 561 16.99 30.68 -10.53
C THR A 561 17.78 31.10 -9.29
N HIS A 562 18.33 32.31 -9.29
CA HIS A 562 19.09 32.84 -8.15
C HIS A 562 18.21 33.01 -6.89
N ILE A 563 16.95 33.42 -7.04
CA ILE A 563 16.03 33.60 -5.90
C ILE A 563 15.75 32.26 -5.24
N TYR A 564 15.38 31.25 -6.02
CA TYR A 564 15.10 29.91 -5.50
C TYR A 564 16.36 29.27 -4.89
N SER A 565 17.53 29.42 -5.53
CA SER A 565 18.81 28.98 -4.93
C SER A 565 19.10 29.67 -3.60
N LYS A 566 18.77 30.96 -3.46
CA LYS A 566 18.97 31.69 -2.19
C LYS A 566 17.98 31.23 -1.11
N LEU A 567 16.73 30.95 -1.46
CA LEU A 567 15.73 30.37 -0.54
C LEU A 567 16.19 28.98 -0.05
N THR A 568 16.59 28.10 -0.96
CA THR A 568 17.11 26.76 -0.62
C THR A 568 18.39 26.86 0.21
N TRP A 569 19.31 27.77 -0.13
CA TRP A 569 20.51 28.02 0.67
C TRP A 569 20.17 28.46 2.09
N ALA A 570 19.22 29.38 2.25
CA ALA A 570 18.77 29.87 3.54
C ALA A 570 18.16 28.73 4.38
N ALA A 571 17.36 27.85 3.77
CA ALA A 571 16.79 26.66 4.40
C ALA A 571 17.86 25.64 4.84
N MET A 572 18.86 25.38 4.00
CA MET A 572 19.97 24.45 4.29
C MET A 572 20.93 24.97 5.37
N TYR A 573 21.21 26.27 5.34
CA TYR A 573 22.16 26.92 6.25
C TYR A 573 21.55 28.14 6.96
N PRO A 574 20.56 27.95 7.87
CA PRO A 574 19.88 29.05 8.53
C PRO A 574 20.83 30.00 9.28
N HIS A 575 21.91 29.45 9.84
CA HIS A 575 22.95 30.19 10.55
C HIS A 575 23.79 31.12 9.65
N LEU A 576 23.72 30.97 8.32
CA LEU A 576 24.45 31.77 7.33
C LEU A 576 23.53 32.72 6.55
N ASN A 577 22.24 32.81 6.88
CA ASN A 577 21.26 33.54 6.08
C ASN A 577 21.67 35.00 5.81
N GLY A 578 22.23 35.71 6.82
CA GLY A 578 22.69 37.10 6.69
C GLY A 578 24.04 37.31 5.98
N SER A 579 24.63 36.29 5.34
CA SER A 579 25.94 36.39 4.67
C SER A 579 25.86 36.16 3.16
N ASP A 580 26.70 36.86 2.39
CA ASP A 580 26.76 36.75 0.93
C ASP A 580 27.33 35.41 0.50
N MET A 581 26.65 34.76 -0.45
CA MET A 581 26.89 33.39 -0.94
C MET A 581 28.31 33.19 -1.51
N SER A 582 28.92 34.27 -2.01
CA SER A 582 30.29 34.27 -2.55
C SER A 582 31.36 34.16 -1.45
N SER A 583 31.14 34.79 -0.30
CA SER A 583 32.09 34.82 0.82
C SER A 583 32.07 33.53 1.64
N THR A 584 30.89 32.90 1.77
CA THR A 584 30.70 31.66 2.53
C THR A 584 31.11 30.41 1.76
N SER A 585 30.95 30.37 0.44
CA SER A 585 31.46 29.28 -0.42
C SER A 585 32.98 29.08 -0.27
N PHE A 586 33.73 30.19 -0.08
CA PHE A 586 35.16 30.15 0.20
C PHE A 586 35.47 29.49 1.56
N TRP A 587 34.80 29.92 2.63
CA TRP A 587 35.02 29.35 3.97
C TRP A 587 34.52 27.91 4.12
N LEU A 588 33.43 27.54 3.46
CA LEU A 588 32.92 26.16 3.42
C LEU A 588 33.90 25.21 2.71
N ARG A 589 34.51 25.63 1.59
CA ARG A 589 35.57 24.87 0.91
C ARG A 589 36.80 24.68 1.81
N VAL A 590 37.16 25.69 2.60
CA VAL A 590 38.27 25.62 3.56
C VAL A 590 37.93 24.66 4.72
N THR A 591 36.72 24.71 5.27
CA THR A 591 36.32 23.80 6.37
C THR A 591 36.13 22.36 5.93
N LEU A 592 35.52 22.12 4.76
CA LEU A 592 35.38 20.77 4.18
C LEU A 592 36.75 20.17 3.85
N GLY A 593 37.66 20.97 3.27
CA GLY A 593 39.04 20.57 3.01
C GLY A 593 39.81 20.22 4.30
N ALA A 594 39.62 20.99 5.37
CA ALA A 594 40.25 20.71 6.67
C ALA A 594 39.73 19.42 7.32
N THR A 595 38.42 19.13 7.21
CA THR A 595 37.85 17.86 7.74
C THR A 595 38.32 16.64 6.97
N ILE A 596 38.48 16.72 5.65
CA ILE A 596 39.00 15.63 4.82
C ILE A 596 40.49 15.39 5.14
N ALA A 597 41.27 16.46 5.29
CA ALA A 597 42.67 16.36 5.69
C ALA A 597 42.84 15.77 7.10
N ALA A 598 41.97 16.11 8.05
CA ALA A 598 41.97 15.54 9.40
C ALA A 598 41.58 14.05 9.40
N MET A 599 40.60 13.64 8.60
CA MET A 599 40.21 12.23 8.47
C MET A 599 41.29 11.39 7.77
N LEU A 600 41.92 11.91 6.71
CA LEU A 600 43.06 11.26 6.06
C LEU A 600 44.27 11.18 6.99
N GLY A 601 44.55 12.25 7.74
CA GLY A 601 45.60 12.27 8.76
C GLY A 601 45.36 11.25 9.87
N PHE A 602 44.11 11.12 10.35
CA PHE A 602 43.73 10.14 11.36
C PHE A 602 43.78 8.70 10.83
N ALA A 603 43.32 8.46 9.60
CA ALA A 603 43.40 7.16 8.94
C ALA A 603 44.86 6.72 8.71
N LEU A 604 45.73 7.63 8.26
CA LEU A 604 47.16 7.40 8.11
C LEU A 604 47.84 7.15 9.45
N TYR A 605 47.52 7.95 10.48
CA TYR A 605 48.02 7.72 11.85
C TYR A 605 47.63 6.33 12.37
N ARG A 606 46.38 5.90 12.15
CA ARG A 606 45.88 4.59 12.58
C ARG A 606 46.50 3.43 11.78
N ALA A 607 46.83 3.65 10.50
CA ALA A 607 47.55 2.70 9.67
C ALA A 607 49.01 2.54 10.11
N PHE A 608 49.70 3.65 10.41
CA PHE A 608 51.08 3.62 10.93
C PHE A 608 51.18 3.06 12.35
N SER A 609 50.19 3.31 13.21
CA SER A 609 50.15 2.77 14.58
C SER A 609 49.86 1.26 14.62
N ARG A 610 49.40 0.64 13.53
CA ARG A 610 49.18 -0.82 13.41
C ARG A 610 50.42 -1.59 12.93
N HIS A 611 51.48 -0.89 12.52
CA HIS A 611 52.73 -1.48 12.03
C HIS A 611 53.93 -1.28 12.99
N LYS A 612 53.66 -1.06 14.28
CA LYS A 612 54.68 -1.03 15.35
C LYS A 612 54.41 -2.09 16.39
#